data_AF-A0A4V2N7P1-F1
#
_entry.id   AF-A0A4V2N7P1-F1
#
_cell.length_a   1.000
_cell.length_b   1.000
_cell.length_c   1.000
_cell.angle_alpha   90.00
_cell.angle_beta   90.00
_cell.angle_gamma   90.00
#
_symmetry.space_group_name_H-M   'P 1'
#
loop_
_entity.id
_entity.type
_entity.pdbx_description
1 polymer ?
#
loop_
_entity_poly.entity_id
_entity_poly.type
_entity_poly.pdbx_seq_one_letter_code
_entity_poly.pdbx_strand_id
1 'polypeptide(L)'
;MPKETGEKLIVQNKKARHDYAIEDKYEAGLALTGTEVKSLREGRASLSEAFISIDRRGEMWLEGANIPEYLNGTWNNHAPKRKRKLLLHRLQITKLARGIEAKGYTIVPLSLYFKDGRVKAEIALARGKKEFDKRQALREEQDKREALRAMRYANMRHQSRPLAPLRRGAKGRMSALWAISPTINASVALHSYALEPSGKHTRPADYPERGNPMSLSKGIQSAAAAALSAAMLIAVAACGTTDGTDTASKSGDSSKDSSSTSIQGFDTSSIQKDDEIAALLPDSVAGDGTLTVGTDTSYAPAEFLAEDGKTPVGFDVDLSKALAAVFGLKENTVSSTFDSIIPSVGSKYDIGISSFTVTKERMEAVDFVTYFKAGSTFVAQKGNPNKVDSSNLCGVKVAVQTGTTQEEEVNKANEQCKADGKDAIDIQSSKLQTDVTTAVASGKADIFYADTPVAGYAIKQTGDTLEALGEDVGVTPEAVAVKKGDSKTAEAVQKAIQKLMDDGTYKKILDTWGVSSGAVDKAEINPSVE
;
A
#
# COMPACT_ATOMS: atom_id res chain seq x y z
N MET A 1 -17.56 -16.44 -38.79
CA MET A 1 -16.14 -16.08 -38.57
C MET A 1 -15.39 -17.35 -38.19
N PRO A 2 -14.11 -17.51 -38.60
CA PRO A 2 -13.27 -18.59 -38.10
C PRO A 2 -13.10 -18.47 -36.58
N LYS A 3 -12.92 -19.59 -35.88
CA LYS A 3 -12.48 -19.55 -34.48
C LYS A 3 -11.00 -19.16 -34.45
N GLU A 4 -10.64 -18.20 -33.61
CA GLU A 4 -9.24 -17.94 -33.27
C GLU A 4 -8.71 -19.15 -32.48
N THR A 5 -7.89 -19.98 -33.13
CA THR A 5 -7.23 -21.15 -32.53
C THR A 5 -5.95 -20.72 -31.82
N GLY A 6 -5.74 -21.24 -30.61
CA GLY A 6 -4.57 -20.90 -29.77
C GLY A 6 -4.90 -19.93 -28.65
N GLU A 7 -3.84 -19.48 -27.95
CA GLU A 7 -3.96 -18.68 -26.74
C GLU A 7 -3.48 -17.23 -26.95
N LYS A 8 -4.33 -16.25 -26.62
CA LYS A 8 -4.03 -14.82 -26.71
C LYS A 8 -4.22 -14.15 -25.35
N LEU A 9 -3.12 -13.75 -24.72
CA LEU A 9 -3.13 -13.02 -23.45
C LEU A 9 -3.91 -11.69 -23.60
N ILE A 10 -4.77 -11.40 -22.61
CA ILE A 10 -5.52 -10.14 -22.52
C ILE A 10 -4.88 -9.24 -21.46
N VAL A 11 -4.75 -9.76 -20.23
CA VAL A 11 -4.15 -9.06 -19.09
C VAL A 11 -3.46 -10.05 -18.16
N GLN A 12 -2.37 -9.63 -17.52
CA GLN A 12 -1.62 -10.41 -16.55
C GLN A 12 -1.45 -9.61 -15.25
N ASN A 13 -1.78 -10.24 -14.13
CA ASN A 13 -1.64 -9.65 -12.81
C ASN A 13 -0.17 -9.68 -12.36
N LYS A 14 0.58 -8.63 -12.69
CA LYS A 14 1.98 -8.48 -12.29
C LYS A 14 2.13 -8.42 -10.77
N LYS A 15 1.20 -7.75 -10.07
CA LYS A 15 1.19 -7.61 -8.60
C LYS A 15 1.09 -8.96 -7.91
N ALA A 16 0.22 -9.86 -8.37
CA ALA A 16 0.05 -11.19 -7.78
C ALA A 16 1.34 -12.03 -7.73
N ARG A 17 2.22 -11.91 -8.75
CA ARG A 17 3.52 -12.64 -8.76
C ARG A 17 4.58 -11.98 -7.88
N HIS A 18 4.49 -10.67 -7.68
CA HIS A 18 5.35 -9.96 -6.73
C HIS A 18 4.98 -10.33 -5.29
N ASP A 19 3.71 -10.15 -4.91
CA ASP A 19 3.28 -10.19 -3.51
C ASP A 19 3.02 -11.58 -2.94
N TYR A 20 2.73 -12.58 -3.78
CA TYR A 20 2.40 -13.93 -3.34
C TYR A 20 3.35 -14.98 -3.91
N ALA A 21 3.55 -16.06 -3.16
CA ALA A 21 4.15 -17.30 -3.63
C ALA A 21 3.03 -18.17 -4.22
N ILE A 22 3.16 -18.52 -5.49
CA ILE A 22 2.17 -19.31 -6.23
C ILE A 22 2.47 -20.79 -6.05
N GLU A 23 1.48 -21.56 -5.58
CA GLU A 23 1.57 -23.00 -5.43
C GLU A 23 0.81 -23.68 -6.58
N ASP A 24 -0.43 -24.11 -6.35
CA ASP A 24 -1.27 -24.70 -7.40
C ASP A 24 -1.88 -23.66 -8.34
N LYS A 25 -1.92 -23.98 -9.65
CA LYS A 25 -2.62 -23.20 -10.69
C LYS A 25 -3.82 -23.96 -11.26
N TYR A 26 -4.88 -23.23 -11.62
CA TYR A 26 -6.09 -23.77 -12.23
C TYR A 26 -6.57 -22.87 -13.38
N GLU A 27 -7.08 -23.49 -14.46
CA GLU A 27 -7.78 -22.78 -15.55
C GLU A 27 -9.30 -22.76 -15.26
N ALA A 28 -9.87 -21.57 -15.11
CA ALA A 28 -11.30 -21.36 -14.97
C ALA A 28 -11.92 -20.75 -16.23
N GLY A 29 -13.16 -21.14 -16.57
CA GLY A 29 -13.99 -20.32 -17.46
C GLY A 29 -14.61 -19.14 -16.71
N LEU A 30 -15.12 -18.13 -17.42
CA LEU A 30 -15.87 -17.02 -16.83
C LEU A 30 -17.27 -16.88 -17.45
N ALA A 31 -18.26 -16.58 -16.62
CA ALA A 31 -19.59 -16.17 -17.07
C ALA A 31 -19.60 -14.66 -17.40
N LEU A 32 -19.39 -14.33 -18.68
CA LEU A 32 -19.29 -12.96 -19.19
C LEU A 32 -20.49 -12.58 -20.08
N THR A 33 -20.79 -11.28 -20.14
CA THR A 33 -21.76 -10.69 -21.07
C THR A 33 -21.14 -10.42 -22.45
N GLY A 34 -21.98 -10.16 -23.45
CA GLY A 34 -21.49 -9.84 -24.80
C GLY A 34 -20.64 -8.56 -24.89
N THR A 35 -20.92 -7.56 -24.04
CA THR A 35 -20.17 -6.29 -24.00
C THR A 35 -18.81 -6.45 -23.31
N GLU A 36 -18.70 -7.31 -22.29
CA GLU A 36 -17.41 -7.67 -21.67
C GLU A 36 -16.49 -8.38 -22.67
N VAL A 37 -17.02 -9.36 -23.41
CA VAL A 37 -16.23 -10.10 -24.41
C VAL A 37 -15.72 -9.19 -25.53
N LYS A 38 -16.48 -8.15 -25.93
CA LYS A 38 -15.98 -7.13 -26.88
C LYS A 38 -14.88 -6.27 -26.27
N SER A 39 -15.05 -5.78 -25.05
CA SER A 39 -14.07 -4.91 -24.36
C SER A 39 -12.73 -5.65 -24.10
N LEU A 40 -12.81 -6.94 -23.75
CA LEU A 40 -11.63 -7.81 -23.63
C LEU A 40 -10.93 -8.05 -24.99
N ARG A 41 -11.65 -8.02 -26.12
CA ARG A 41 -11.04 -8.12 -27.48
C ARG A 41 -10.28 -6.86 -27.87
N GLU A 42 -10.64 -5.70 -27.31
CA GLU A 42 -9.87 -4.46 -27.38
C GLU A 42 -8.65 -4.44 -26.43
N GLY A 43 -8.40 -5.53 -25.70
CA GLY A 43 -7.31 -5.64 -24.73
C GLY A 43 -7.56 -4.91 -23.41
N ARG A 44 -8.78 -4.42 -23.17
CA ARG A 44 -9.11 -3.56 -22.02
C ARG A 44 -9.56 -4.40 -20.82
N ALA A 45 -8.65 -4.62 -19.87
CA ALA A 45 -8.97 -5.11 -18.53
C ALA A 45 -7.83 -4.83 -17.52
N SER A 46 -8.16 -4.80 -16.23
CA SER A 46 -7.21 -4.77 -15.11
C SER A 46 -7.57 -5.79 -14.04
N LEU A 47 -6.54 -6.42 -13.46
CA LEU A 47 -6.63 -7.39 -12.38
C LEU A 47 -5.98 -6.90 -11.06
N SER A 48 -5.51 -5.66 -11.00
CA SER A 48 -4.67 -5.16 -9.89
C SER A 48 -5.35 -5.20 -8.51
N GLU A 49 -6.67 -5.09 -8.49
CA GLU A 49 -7.54 -5.13 -7.29
C GLU A 49 -8.38 -6.41 -7.25
N ALA A 50 -8.15 -7.35 -8.16
CA ALA A 50 -9.02 -8.49 -8.37
C ALA A 50 -8.72 -9.63 -7.39
N PHE A 51 -9.76 -10.11 -6.71
CA PHE A 51 -9.69 -11.24 -5.77
C PHE A 51 -10.78 -12.26 -6.10
N ILE A 52 -10.68 -13.45 -5.50
CA ILE A 52 -11.60 -14.57 -5.76
C ILE A 52 -12.27 -14.97 -4.45
N SER A 53 -13.60 -14.89 -4.43
CA SER A 53 -14.43 -15.31 -3.29
C SER A 53 -15.11 -16.65 -3.57
N ILE A 54 -15.49 -17.34 -2.49
CA ILE A 54 -16.33 -18.52 -2.53
C ILE A 54 -17.62 -18.19 -1.77
N ASP A 55 -18.77 -18.28 -2.45
CA ASP A 55 -20.08 -18.06 -1.84
C ASP A 55 -20.48 -19.26 -0.94
N ARG A 56 -21.41 -19.04 0.01
CA ARG A 56 -21.97 -20.07 0.91
C ARG A 56 -22.54 -21.29 0.16
N ARG A 57 -22.93 -21.13 -1.11
CA ARG A 57 -23.39 -22.22 -1.99
C ARG A 57 -22.26 -23.07 -2.60
N GLY A 58 -21.00 -22.75 -2.31
CA GLY A 58 -19.82 -23.41 -2.86
C GLY A 58 -19.55 -23.04 -4.32
N GLU A 59 -19.88 -21.81 -4.71
CA GLU A 59 -19.63 -21.25 -6.05
C GLU A 59 -18.51 -20.22 -6.00
N MET A 60 -17.59 -20.25 -6.97
CA MET A 60 -16.45 -19.33 -7.02
C MET A 60 -16.75 -18.11 -7.90
N TRP A 61 -16.28 -16.94 -7.46
CA TRP A 61 -16.52 -15.67 -8.13
C TRP A 61 -15.25 -14.82 -8.20
N LEU A 62 -15.04 -14.17 -9.34
CA LEU A 62 -14.04 -13.12 -9.53
C LEU A 62 -14.68 -11.76 -9.22
N GLU A 63 -14.08 -11.03 -8.30
CA GLU A 63 -14.47 -9.70 -7.84
C GLU A 63 -13.31 -8.72 -7.99
N GLY A 64 -13.57 -7.40 -7.93
CA GLY A 64 -12.56 -6.35 -8.09
C GLY A 64 -11.97 -6.19 -9.51
N ALA A 65 -12.05 -7.21 -10.37
CA ALA A 65 -11.60 -7.14 -11.75
C ALA A 65 -12.32 -6.02 -12.52
N ASN A 66 -11.55 -5.10 -13.10
CA ASN A 66 -12.08 -3.99 -13.87
C ASN A 66 -12.02 -4.33 -15.36
N ILE A 67 -13.17 -4.57 -15.98
CA ILE A 67 -13.32 -4.58 -17.45
C ILE A 67 -14.12 -3.32 -17.76
N PRO A 68 -13.54 -2.28 -18.40
CA PRO A 68 -14.26 -1.05 -18.66
C PRO A 68 -15.38 -1.29 -19.67
N GLU A 69 -16.39 -0.44 -19.58
CA GLU A 69 -17.57 -0.48 -20.45
C GLU A 69 -17.21 -0.46 -21.94
N TYR A 70 -18.02 -1.17 -22.73
CA TYR A 70 -17.83 -1.20 -24.17
C TYR A 70 -18.29 0.13 -24.77
N LEU A 71 -17.38 0.89 -25.38
CA LEU A 71 -17.67 2.25 -25.91
C LEU A 71 -18.79 2.24 -26.98
N ASN A 72 -18.83 1.21 -27.82
CA ASN A 72 -19.90 1.04 -28.82
C ASN A 72 -21.05 0.18 -28.25
N GLY A 73 -21.33 0.33 -26.95
CA GLY A 73 -22.46 -0.25 -26.23
C GLY A 73 -23.67 0.69 -26.24
N THR A 74 -24.85 0.12 -26.02
CA THR A 74 -26.07 0.88 -25.69
C THR A 74 -26.34 0.76 -24.19
N TRP A 75 -27.46 1.33 -23.71
CA TRP A 75 -27.89 1.34 -22.30
C TRP A 75 -27.80 -0.01 -21.56
N ASN A 76 -27.84 -1.13 -22.27
CA ASN A 76 -27.63 -2.48 -21.73
C ASN A 76 -26.13 -2.84 -21.66
N ASN A 77 -25.31 -1.96 -21.09
CA ASN A 77 -23.88 -2.19 -20.88
C ASN A 77 -23.61 -2.93 -19.55
N HIS A 78 -22.35 -3.23 -19.27
CA HIS A 78 -21.97 -3.97 -18.07
C HIS A 78 -21.26 -3.07 -17.05
N ALA A 79 -21.65 -3.15 -15.77
CA ALA A 79 -20.94 -2.43 -14.72
C ALA A 79 -19.46 -2.90 -14.63
N PRO A 80 -18.45 -2.01 -14.72
CA PRO A 80 -17.06 -2.42 -14.96
C PRO A 80 -16.45 -3.38 -13.94
N LYS A 81 -16.71 -3.15 -12.64
CA LYS A 81 -16.20 -3.97 -11.52
C LYS A 81 -17.17 -5.09 -11.09
N ARG A 82 -18.16 -5.49 -11.91
CA ARG A 82 -19.17 -6.49 -11.49
C ARG A 82 -18.56 -7.84 -11.06
N LYS A 83 -19.25 -8.50 -10.13
CA LYS A 83 -18.99 -9.88 -9.70
C LYS A 83 -19.25 -10.86 -10.86
N ARG A 84 -18.29 -11.78 -11.12
CA ARG A 84 -18.27 -12.68 -12.30
C ARG A 84 -18.07 -14.13 -11.88
N LYS A 85 -18.99 -15.03 -12.25
CA LYS A 85 -18.92 -16.44 -11.86
C LYS A 85 -17.75 -17.16 -12.56
N LEU A 86 -16.95 -17.87 -11.80
CA LEU A 86 -15.89 -18.74 -12.30
C LEU A 86 -16.45 -20.16 -12.52
N LEU A 87 -16.06 -20.76 -13.64
CA LEU A 87 -16.52 -22.07 -14.09
C LEU A 87 -15.37 -23.07 -13.95
N LEU A 88 -15.43 -23.87 -12.89
CA LEU A 88 -14.45 -24.86 -12.45
C LEU A 88 -15.15 -26.18 -12.12
N HIS A 89 -14.43 -27.29 -12.15
CA HIS A 89 -14.97 -28.58 -11.70
C HIS A 89 -15.15 -28.61 -10.18
N ARG A 90 -16.22 -29.26 -9.70
CA ARG A 90 -16.57 -29.31 -8.26
C ARG A 90 -15.41 -29.76 -7.37
N LEU A 91 -14.60 -30.73 -7.82
CA LEU A 91 -13.40 -31.20 -7.09
C LEU A 91 -12.31 -30.13 -6.97
N GLN A 92 -12.11 -29.31 -8.01
CA GLN A 92 -11.16 -28.18 -7.96
C GLN A 92 -11.63 -27.14 -6.95
N ILE A 93 -12.92 -26.81 -6.95
CA ILE A 93 -13.52 -25.89 -5.97
C ILE A 93 -13.35 -26.41 -4.54
N THR A 94 -13.62 -27.70 -4.29
CA THR A 94 -13.43 -28.31 -2.95
C THR A 94 -11.96 -28.31 -2.51
N LYS A 95 -11.00 -28.57 -3.41
CA LYS A 95 -9.56 -28.49 -3.10
C LYS A 95 -9.14 -27.04 -2.79
N LEU A 96 -9.64 -26.08 -3.57
CA LEU A 96 -9.34 -24.66 -3.40
C LEU A 96 -9.95 -24.07 -2.12
N ALA A 97 -11.17 -24.49 -1.74
CA ALA A 97 -11.79 -24.10 -0.48
C ALA A 97 -10.96 -24.55 0.73
N ARG A 98 -10.57 -25.84 0.77
CA ARG A 98 -9.64 -26.39 1.78
C ARG A 98 -8.27 -25.72 1.79
N GLY A 99 -7.85 -25.16 0.65
CA GLY A 99 -6.62 -24.37 0.53
C GLY A 99 -6.71 -23.02 1.26
N ILE A 100 -7.89 -22.38 1.30
CA ILE A 100 -8.10 -21.12 2.03
C ILE A 100 -8.19 -21.34 3.55
N GLU A 101 -8.67 -22.50 3.99
CA GLU A 101 -8.80 -22.86 5.43
C GLU A 101 -7.45 -22.83 6.17
N ALA A 102 -6.32 -22.92 5.45
CA ALA A 102 -4.97 -22.78 6.01
C ALA A 102 -4.56 -21.31 6.19
N LYS A 103 -4.13 -20.93 7.42
CA LYS A 103 -3.73 -19.55 7.77
C LYS A 103 -2.63 -19.02 6.82
N GLY A 104 -2.90 -17.88 6.18
CA GLY A 104 -1.95 -17.19 5.28
C GLY A 104 -2.11 -17.49 3.78
N TYR A 105 -3.12 -18.29 3.40
CA TYR A 105 -3.46 -18.59 2.02
C TYR A 105 -4.61 -17.73 1.47
N THR A 106 -4.60 -17.52 0.15
CA THR A 106 -5.67 -16.85 -0.60
C THR A 106 -5.70 -17.33 -2.06
N ILE A 107 -6.77 -17.03 -2.80
CA ILE A 107 -6.89 -17.37 -4.23
C ILE A 107 -6.79 -16.08 -5.05
N VAL A 108 -5.78 -16.00 -5.93
CA VAL A 108 -5.49 -14.82 -6.74
C VAL A 108 -5.66 -15.08 -8.24
N PRO A 109 -6.25 -14.14 -9.01
CA PRO A 109 -6.26 -14.20 -10.47
C PRO A 109 -4.90 -13.78 -11.04
N LEU A 110 -4.26 -14.67 -11.80
CA LEU A 110 -2.93 -14.46 -12.39
C LEU A 110 -2.99 -13.88 -13.80
N SER A 111 -3.94 -14.31 -14.64
CA SER A 111 -4.12 -13.77 -15.99
C SER A 111 -5.51 -14.02 -16.56
N LEU A 112 -5.93 -13.20 -17.53
CA LEU A 112 -7.04 -13.48 -18.43
C LEU A 112 -6.49 -13.64 -19.85
N TYR A 113 -6.98 -14.64 -20.58
CA TYR A 113 -6.60 -14.92 -21.97
C TYR A 113 -7.77 -15.48 -22.78
N PHE A 114 -7.74 -15.29 -24.09
CA PHE A 114 -8.60 -16.04 -25.01
C PHE A 114 -7.97 -17.41 -25.30
N LYS A 115 -8.80 -18.45 -25.32
CA LYS A 115 -8.49 -19.82 -25.72
C LYS A 115 -9.66 -20.33 -26.57
N ASP A 116 -9.40 -20.63 -27.85
CA ASP A 116 -10.40 -21.08 -28.83
C ASP A 116 -11.64 -20.15 -28.92
N GLY A 117 -11.40 -18.85 -28.83
CA GLY A 117 -12.40 -17.78 -28.83
C GLY A 117 -13.17 -17.55 -27.52
N ARG A 118 -12.96 -18.38 -26.48
CA ARG A 118 -13.53 -18.20 -25.12
C ARG A 118 -12.53 -17.52 -24.19
N VAL A 119 -13.01 -16.73 -23.22
CA VAL A 119 -12.14 -16.16 -22.17
C VAL A 119 -11.91 -17.19 -21.07
N LYS A 120 -10.66 -17.36 -20.65
CA LYS A 120 -10.23 -18.15 -19.49
C LYS A 120 -9.52 -17.26 -18.48
N ALA A 121 -9.58 -17.66 -17.20
CA ALA A 121 -8.76 -17.11 -16.13
C ALA A 121 -7.75 -18.17 -15.67
N GLU A 122 -6.47 -17.81 -15.62
CA GLU A 122 -5.48 -18.49 -14.80
C GLU A 122 -5.68 -17.99 -13.37
N ILE A 123 -6.05 -18.89 -12.45
CA ILE A 123 -6.15 -18.59 -11.02
C ILE A 123 -5.16 -19.47 -10.25
N ALA A 124 -4.74 -19.04 -9.07
CA ALA A 124 -3.85 -19.84 -8.23
C ALA A 124 -4.22 -19.76 -6.75
N LEU A 125 -4.00 -20.88 -6.04
CA LEU A 125 -3.82 -20.86 -4.60
C LEU A 125 -2.41 -20.28 -4.33
N ALA A 126 -2.35 -19.25 -3.50
CA ALA A 126 -1.12 -18.53 -3.26
C ALA A 126 -1.00 -18.11 -1.78
N ARG A 127 0.23 -18.15 -1.27
CA ARG A 127 0.59 -17.74 0.08
C ARG A 127 1.18 -16.33 0.05
N GLY A 128 0.84 -15.47 1.02
CA GLY A 128 1.49 -14.16 1.13
C GLY A 128 3.00 -14.32 1.37
N LYS A 129 3.85 -13.66 0.57
CA LYS A 129 5.29 -13.61 0.83
C LYS A 129 5.58 -12.66 1.98
N LYS A 130 6.48 -13.05 2.89
CA LYS A 130 7.08 -12.11 3.85
C LYS A 130 7.98 -11.13 3.10
N GLU A 131 8.21 -9.95 3.67
CA GLU A 131 9.07 -8.95 3.02
C GLU A 131 10.47 -9.48 2.72
N PHE A 132 11.04 -10.32 3.59
CA PHE A 132 12.33 -10.97 3.37
C PHE A 132 12.35 -11.76 2.04
N ASP A 133 11.33 -12.58 1.80
CA ASP A 133 11.18 -13.37 0.57
C ASP A 133 11.00 -12.47 -0.65
N LYS A 134 10.28 -11.34 -0.50
CA LYS A 134 10.14 -10.32 -1.57
C LYS A 134 11.50 -9.67 -1.89
N ARG A 135 12.27 -9.27 -0.86
CA ARG A 135 13.61 -8.66 -1.02
C ARG A 135 14.60 -9.63 -1.68
N GLN A 136 14.57 -10.92 -1.33
CA GLN A 136 15.39 -11.95 -2.00
C GLN A 136 14.98 -12.14 -3.47
N ALA A 137 13.68 -12.27 -3.75
CA ALA A 137 13.19 -12.45 -5.13
C ALA A 137 13.51 -11.24 -6.03
N LEU A 138 13.47 -10.01 -5.49
CA LEU A 138 13.86 -8.79 -6.22
C LEU A 138 15.36 -8.74 -6.54
N ARG A 139 16.22 -9.12 -5.58
CA ARG A 139 17.68 -9.25 -5.81
C ARG A 139 17.95 -10.27 -6.91
N GLU A 140 17.39 -11.48 -6.79
CA GLU A 140 17.52 -12.52 -7.82
C GLU A 140 17.03 -12.06 -9.20
N GLU A 141 15.93 -11.31 -9.31
CA GLU A 141 15.46 -10.81 -10.61
C GLU A 141 16.39 -9.72 -11.17
N GLN A 142 16.93 -8.85 -10.32
CA GLN A 142 17.92 -7.85 -10.71
C GLN A 142 19.22 -8.51 -11.19
N ASP A 143 19.76 -9.47 -10.43
CA ASP A 143 20.96 -10.24 -10.78
C ASP A 143 20.78 -11.01 -12.09
N LYS A 144 19.64 -11.68 -12.28
CA LYS A 144 19.29 -12.37 -13.53
C LYS A 144 19.16 -11.38 -14.70
N ARG A 145 18.60 -10.20 -14.47
CA ARG A 145 18.46 -9.15 -15.49
C ARG A 145 19.81 -8.53 -15.87
N GLU A 146 20.74 -8.41 -14.93
CA GLU A 146 22.11 -7.96 -15.18
C GLU A 146 22.94 -9.03 -15.89
N ALA A 147 22.90 -10.29 -15.43
CA ALA A 147 23.52 -11.42 -16.11
C ALA A 147 23.01 -11.57 -17.56
N LEU A 148 21.71 -11.40 -17.80
CA LEU A 148 21.14 -11.40 -19.15
C LEU A 148 21.63 -10.20 -20.00
N ARG A 149 21.83 -9.01 -19.42
CA ARG A 149 22.43 -7.86 -20.12
C ARG A 149 23.90 -8.15 -20.48
N ALA A 150 24.68 -8.67 -19.54
CA ALA A 150 26.08 -9.05 -19.74
C ALA A 150 26.23 -10.12 -20.83
N MET A 151 25.42 -11.19 -20.77
CA MET A 151 25.35 -12.24 -21.80
C MET A 151 24.99 -11.68 -23.18
N ARG A 152 24.01 -10.76 -23.26
CA ARG A 152 23.61 -10.13 -24.53
C ARG A 152 24.71 -9.24 -25.11
N TYR A 153 25.44 -8.53 -24.25
CA TYR A 153 26.59 -7.69 -24.63
C TYR A 153 27.81 -8.53 -25.06
N ALA A 154 28.09 -9.64 -24.36
CA ALA A 154 29.11 -10.61 -24.74
C ALA A 154 28.82 -11.25 -26.11
N ASN A 155 27.57 -11.67 -26.36
CA ASN A 155 27.15 -12.24 -27.65
C ASN A 155 27.30 -11.23 -28.79
N MET A 156 26.95 -9.95 -28.59
CA MET A 156 27.19 -8.89 -29.58
C MET A 156 28.69 -8.71 -29.86
N ARG A 157 29.55 -8.69 -28.82
CA ARG A 157 31.02 -8.63 -28.98
C ARG A 157 31.60 -9.85 -29.72
N HIS A 158 30.96 -11.02 -29.63
CA HIS A 158 31.42 -12.22 -30.32
C HIS A 158 31.05 -12.22 -31.82
N GLN A 159 29.87 -11.68 -32.17
CA GLN A 159 29.44 -11.49 -33.56
C GLN A 159 30.21 -10.37 -34.28
N SER A 160 30.80 -9.41 -33.55
CA SER A 160 31.52 -8.27 -34.11
C SER A 160 33.03 -8.47 -34.31
N ARG A 161 33.54 -9.72 -34.37
CA ARG A 161 34.94 -9.98 -34.76
C ARG A 161 35.07 -9.88 -36.29
N PRO A 162 35.86 -8.95 -36.86
CA PRO A 162 36.04 -8.89 -38.31
C PRO A 162 36.79 -10.13 -38.81
N LEU A 163 36.32 -10.69 -39.94
CA LEU A 163 37.04 -11.73 -40.66
C LEU A 163 38.39 -11.17 -41.16
N ALA A 164 39.48 -11.85 -40.83
CA ALA A 164 40.82 -11.41 -41.22
C ALA A 164 40.98 -11.42 -42.76
N PRO A 165 41.49 -10.34 -43.39
CA PRO A 165 41.54 -10.25 -44.84
C PRO A 165 42.58 -11.18 -45.45
N LEU A 166 42.14 -12.00 -46.41
CA LEU A 166 43.00 -12.86 -47.24
C LEU A 166 43.98 -12.01 -48.07
N ARG A 167 45.25 -11.92 -47.62
CA ARG A 167 46.34 -11.32 -48.39
C ARG A 167 46.61 -12.12 -49.67
N ARG A 168 46.10 -11.65 -50.81
CA ARG A 168 46.68 -11.96 -52.13
C ARG A 168 47.99 -11.18 -52.28
N GLY A 169 49.06 -11.86 -52.71
CA GLY A 169 50.42 -11.32 -52.67
C GLY A 169 50.88 -10.59 -53.94
N ALA A 170 52.02 -9.90 -53.81
CA ALA A 170 52.84 -9.43 -54.91
C ALA A 170 54.30 -9.90 -54.69
N LYS A 171 55.09 -9.98 -55.76
CA LYS A 171 56.42 -10.64 -55.79
C LYS A 171 57.57 -9.63 -55.72
N GLY A 172 58.72 -10.03 -55.15
CA GLY A 172 60.01 -9.62 -55.70
C GLY A 172 61.19 -9.37 -54.74
N ARG A 173 62.16 -10.32 -54.75
CA ARG A 173 63.60 -10.13 -54.46
C ARG A 173 64.00 -9.76 -53.00
N MET A 174 65.20 -10.04 -52.51
CA MET A 174 66.05 -11.27 -52.50
C MET A 174 67.27 -10.99 -51.60
N SER A 175 67.85 -12.02 -50.98
CA SER A 175 69.16 -12.01 -50.27
C SER A 175 69.25 -11.20 -48.96
N ALA A 176 70.09 -11.53 -47.97
CA ALA A 176 70.80 -12.78 -47.62
C ALA A 176 71.41 -12.67 -46.19
N LEU A 177 72.03 -13.77 -45.69
CA LEU A 177 72.84 -13.91 -44.45
C LEU A 177 72.00 -13.94 -43.14
N TRP A 178 72.06 -15.00 -42.31
CA TRP A 178 73.15 -15.50 -41.43
C TRP A 178 73.44 -14.56 -40.23
N ALA A 179 73.45 -14.99 -38.96
CA ALA A 179 73.11 -16.29 -38.33
C ALA A 179 72.53 -16.00 -36.90
N ILE A 180 72.58 -16.75 -35.78
CA ILE A 180 73.32 -17.91 -35.22
C ILE A 180 72.33 -18.74 -34.32
N SER A 181 72.71 -19.93 -33.85
CA SER A 181 71.99 -20.82 -32.90
C SER A 181 73.03 -21.51 -31.97
N PRO A 182 72.72 -22.25 -30.86
CA PRO A 182 71.42 -22.65 -30.30
C PRO A 182 71.33 -22.64 -28.73
N THR A 183 70.33 -23.36 -28.17
CA THR A 183 70.25 -24.02 -26.84
C THR A 183 70.26 -23.22 -25.51
N ILE A 184 69.23 -23.43 -24.68
CA ILE A 184 69.31 -24.30 -23.48
C ILE A 184 67.90 -24.77 -23.01
N ASN A 185 67.88 -25.91 -22.30
CA ASN A 185 66.75 -26.66 -21.71
C ASN A 185 66.11 -25.97 -20.47
N ALA A 186 64.97 -26.38 -19.88
CA ALA A 186 63.86 -27.31 -20.24
C ALA A 186 62.71 -27.21 -19.18
N SER A 187 61.62 -27.98 -19.39
CA SER A 187 60.67 -28.49 -18.36
C SER A 187 59.69 -27.48 -17.69
N VAL A 188 58.49 -27.87 -17.22
CA VAL A 188 57.76 -29.15 -17.31
C VAL A 188 56.24 -28.93 -17.44
N ALA A 189 55.52 -29.98 -17.89
CA ALA A 189 54.11 -29.98 -18.27
C ALA A 189 53.08 -30.01 -17.10
N LEU A 190 51.80 -29.80 -17.45
CA LEU A 190 50.61 -30.59 -17.05
C LEU A 190 49.43 -30.11 -17.95
N HIS A 191 49.08 -30.82 -19.02
CA HIS A 191 48.20 -32.01 -19.10
C HIS A 191 46.69 -31.71 -19.21
N SER A 192 46.16 -31.89 -20.42
CA SER A 192 44.72 -31.97 -20.71
C SER A 192 44.15 -33.31 -20.25
N TYR A 193 42.90 -33.33 -19.76
CA TYR A 193 42.13 -34.56 -19.64
C TYR A 193 40.65 -34.30 -19.98
N ALA A 194 40.06 -35.21 -20.75
CA ALA A 194 38.63 -35.27 -21.02
C ALA A 194 38.17 -36.71 -20.75
N LEU A 195 37.10 -36.88 -19.98
CA LEU A 195 36.49 -38.18 -19.71
C LEU A 195 34.97 -38.06 -19.59
N GLU A 196 34.30 -39.18 -19.85
CA GLU A 196 32.85 -39.31 -20.00
C GLU A 196 32.15 -39.58 -18.65
N PRO A 197 30.84 -39.30 -18.54
CA PRO A 197 29.96 -39.97 -17.61
C PRO A 197 29.17 -41.09 -18.31
N SER A 198 29.39 -42.34 -17.91
CA SER A 198 28.48 -43.47 -18.20
C SER A 198 27.58 -43.72 -16.98
N GLY A 199 26.35 -44.24 -17.14
CA GLY A 199 25.52 -44.53 -15.95
C GLY A 199 24.00 -44.67 -16.06
N LYS A 200 23.50 -45.47 -17.02
CA LYS A 200 22.25 -46.27 -16.94
C LYS A 200 21.08 -45.79 -16.03
N HIS A 201 19.92 -45.52 -16.63
CA HIS A 201 18.62 -45.84 -16.03
C HIS A 201 17.67 -46.45 -17.07
N THR A 202 16.68 -47.23 -16.61
CA THR A 202 15.97 -48.25 -17.41
C THR A 202 14.58 -47.82 -17.93
N ARG A 203 14.26 -48.32 -19.13
CA ARG A 203 12.91 -48.49 -19.70
C ARG A 203 12.44 -49.95 -19.44
N PRO A 204 11.14 -50.36 -19.55
CA PRO A 204 10.15 -49.98 -20.59
C PRO A 204 8.75 -49.61 -20.00
N ALA A 205 7.65 -49.41 -20.75
CA ALA A 205 7.33 -49.78 -22.13
C ALA A 205 6.34 -48.83 -22.86
N ASP A 206 6.31 -48.92 -24.19
CA ASP A 206 5.26 -48.45 -25.11
C ASP A 206 4.02 -49.41 -25.04
N TYR A 207 2.85 -49.29 -25.69
CA TYR A 207 2.28 -48.63 -26.90
C TYR A 207 0.72 -48.75 -26.76
N PRO A 208 -0.18 -48.41 -27.73
CA PRO A 208 -0.12 -47.46 -28.86
C PRO A 208 -1.35 -46.50 -28.96
N GLU A 209 -1.38 -45.66 -29.99
CA GLU A 209 -2.52 -44.81 -30.36
C GLU A 209 -3.76 -45.59 -30.88
N ARG A 210 -4.93 -44.92 -30.87
CA ARG A 210 -5.89 -44.97 -32.00
C ARG A 210 -6.97 -43.89 -31.99
N GLY A 211 -7.23 -43.31 -33.18
CA GLY A 211 -8.60 -43.11 -33.69
C GLY A 211 -9.42 -41.89 -33.24
N ASN A 212 -9.47 -40.88 -34.12
CA ASN A 212 -10.65 -40.05 -34.39
C ASN A 212 -11.14 -40.45 -35.82
N PRO A 213 -12.31 -40.05 -36.38
CA PRO A 213 -13.42 -39.25 -35.81
C PRO A 213 -14.85 -39.77 -36.13
N MET A 214 -15.88 -39.10 -35.57
CA MET A 214 -17.19 -38.75 -36.17
C MET A 214 -17.94 -37.85 -35.15
N SER A 215 -18.59 -36.72 -35.47
CA SER A 215 -19.58 -36.35 -36.51
C SER A 215 -21.03 -36.68 -36.11
N LEU A 216 -21.97 -35.82 -36.55
CA LEU A 216 -23.41 -35.72 -36.21
C LEU A 216 -23.75 -34.94 -34.91
N SER A 217 -24.86 -34.17 -34.82
CA SER A 217 -25.63 -33.47 -35.87
C SER A 217 -26.59 -32.41 -35.29
N LYS A 218 -27.08 -31.53 -36.17
CA LYS A 218 -28.16 -30.53 -36.06
C LYS A 218 -29.29 -30.79 -35.04
N GLY A 219 -29.80 -29.69 -34.46
CA GLY A 219 -31.23 -29.46 -34.18
C GLY A 219 -31.52 -28.87 -32.79
N ILE A 220 -32.52 -28.00 -32.57
CA ILE A 220 -33.61 -27.45 -33.39
C ILE A 220 -33.96 -26.02 -32.89
N GLN A 221 -34.13 -25.07 -33.83
CA GLN A 221 -35.16 -24.00 -33.95
C GLN A 221 -35.92 -23.53 -32.67
N SER A 222 -35.97 -22.22 -32.36
CA SER A 222 -37.02 -21.23 -32.78
C SER A 222 -38.14 -21.06 -31.72
N ALA A 223 -38.88 -19.94 -31.61
CA ALA A 223 -38.74 -18.55 -32.07
C ALA A 223 -39.77 -17.65 -31.29
N ALA A 224 -40.02 -16.42 -31.75
CA ALA A 224 -40.99 -15.42 -31.22
C ALA A 224 -40.57 -14.76 -29.88
N ALA A 225 -40.65 -13.44 -29.62
CA ALA A 225 -41.32 -12.27 -30.24
C ALA A 225 -42.86 -12.20 -29.99
N ALA A 226 -43.50 -11.03 -29.80
CA ALA A 226 -43.03 -9.65 -29.94
C ALA A 226 -43.81 -8.60 -29.09
N ALA A 227 -43.14 -7.47 -28.81
CA ALA A 227 -43.61 -6.07 -28.94
C ALA A 227 -44.73 -5.43 -28.06
N LEU A 228 -44.70 -4.08 -28.09
CA LEU A 228 -45.55 -3.07 -27.42
C LEU A 228 -45.32 -2.93 -25.90
N SER A 229 -45.30 -1.74 -25.26
CA SER A 229 -45.26 -0.31 -25.69
C SER A 229 -44.46 0.47 -24.62
N ALA A 230 -43.74 1.58 -24.83
CA ALA A 230 -43.88 2.81 -25.63
C ALA A 230 -44.55 4.01 -24.88
N ALA A 231 -43.83 5.14 -24.84
CA ALA A 231 -44.19 6.51 -24.42
C ALA A 231 -44.39 6.85 -22.92
N MET A 232 -43.39 7.49 -22.30
CA MET A 232 -43.44 8.92 -21.89
C MET A 232 -42.02 9.49 -21.64
N LEU A 233 -41.83 10.79 -21.91
CA LEU A 233 -40.57 11.57 -21.82
C LEU A 233 -40.90 13.08 -21.70
N ILE A 234 -39.87 13.94 -21.47
CA ILE A 234 -39.91 15.44 -21.46
C ILE A 234 -40.50 16.01 -20.14
N ALA A 235 -39.98 17.06 -19.46
CA ALA A 235 -38.79 17.96 -19.57
C ALA A 235 -38.18 18.12 -18.14
N VAL A 236 -36.95 18.60 -17.87
CA VAL A 236 -36.01 19.60 -18.45
C VAL A 236 -36.29 21.08 -18.08
N ALA A 237 -35.55 21.55 -17.06
CA ALA A 237 -35.00 22.90 -16.80
C ALA A 237 -35.82 24.19 -16.98
N ALA A 238 -35.70 25.08 -15.98
CA ALA A 238 -35.86 26.54 -16.12
C ALA A 238 -34.97 27.28 -15.10
N CYS A 239 -34.51 28.48 -15.45
CA CYS A 239 -33.80 29.45 -14.58
C CYS A 239 -34.55 30.79 -14.59
N GLY A 240 -34.22 31.73 -13.70
CA GLY A 240 -34.33 33.17 -14.02
C GLY A 240 -34.81 34.14 -12.94
N THR A 241 -33.86 34.95 -12.44
CA THR A 241 -33.90 36.43 -12.38
C THR A 241 -35.13 37.22 -11.89
N THR A 242 -34.89 38.14 -10.94
CA THR A 242 -35.46 39.50 -10.95
C THR A 242 -34.38 40.53 -10.57
N ASP A 243 -34.18 41.56 -11.38
CA ASP A 243 -33.26 42.68 -11.13
C ASP A 243 -33.92 43.87 -10.43
N GLY A 244 -33.15 44.76 -9.80
CA GLY A 244 -33.69 45.83 -8.95
C GLY A 244 -32.76 46.98 -8.55
N THR A 245 -32.17 47.69 -9.52
CA THR A 245 -31.56 49.05 -9.43
C THR A 245 -30.28 49.27 -8.59
N ASP A 246 -29.36 50.05 -9.17
CA ASP A 246 -28.10 50.49 -8.56
C ASP A 246 -28.27 51.57 -7.48
N THR A 247 -27.35 51.59 -6.51
CA THR A 247 -26.83 52.83 -5.92
C THR A 247 -25.38 52.61 -5.50
N ALA A 248 -24.44 53.31 -6.14
CA ALA A 248 -23.02 53.17 -5.86
C ALA A 248 -22.65 53.84 -4.52
N SER A 249 -21.94 53.12 -3.65
CA SER A 249 -21.26 53.68 -2.47
C SER A 249 -20.04 52.84 -2.12
N LYS A 250 -18.94 53.50 -1.75
CA LYS A 250 -17.65 52.85 -1.44
C LYS A 250 -17.66 52.30 0.00
N SER A 251 -17.34 51.02 0.17
CA SER A 251 -16.94 50.46 1.46
C SER A 251 -16.08 49.22 1.27
N GLY A 252 -15.00 49.12 2.06
CA GLY A 252 -14.14 47.97 2.34
C GLY A 252 -14.16 46.77 1.38
N ASP A 253 -13.03 46.52 0.72
CA ASP A 253 -12.72 45.17 0.27
C ASP A 253 -12.50 44.28 1.50
N SER A 254 -13.50 43.46 1.80
CA SER A 254 -13.41 42.38 2.76
C SER A 254 -13.88 41.11 2.07
N SER A 255 -13.05 40.59 1.17
CA SER A 255 -13.19 39.25 0.60
C SER A 255 -13.24 38.21 1.72
N LYS A 256 -14.46 37.85 2.14
CA LYS A 256 -14.69 36.65 2.93
C LYS A 256 -14.37 35.47 2.04
N ASP A 257 -13.18 34.89 2.22
CA ASP A 257 -12.85 33.60 1.66
C ASP A 257 -13.89 32.58 2.10
N SER A 258 -14.75 32.19 1.17
CA SER A 258 -15.47 30.92 1.23
C SER A 258 -14.47 29.83 0.82
N SER A 259 -13.42 29.67 1.63
CA SER A 259 -12.40 28.67 1.40
C SER A 259 -13.05 27.29 1.53
N SER A 260 -12.91 26.48 0.48
CA SER A 260 -12.92 25.03 0.65
C SER A 260 -11.79 24.68 1.60
N THR A 261 -12.10 24.20 2.80
CA THR A 261 -11.13 23.96 3.88
C THR A 261 -10.22 22.77 3.55
N SER A 262 -9.30 22.95 2.62
CA SER A 262 -8.13 22.09 2.49
C SER A 262 -7.36 22.13 3.80
N ILE A 263 -6.97 20.97 4.29
CA ILE A 263 -6.30 20.83 5.60
C ILE A 263 -4.89 21.42 5.49
N GLN A 264 -4.75 22.68 5.90
CA GLN A 264 -3.45 23.34 6.00
C GLN A 264 -2.83 22.98 7.36
N GLY A 265 -1.65 22.34 7.30
CA GLY A 265 -0.80 22.13 8.47
C GLY A 265 -0.21 23.44 9.01
N PHE A 266 0.54 23.34 10.10
CA PHE A 266 1.18 24.48 10.74
C PHE A 266 2.31 25.07 9.87
N ASP A 267 2.33 26.40 9.71
CA ASP A 267 3.37 27.09 8.94
C ASP A 267 4.68 27.25 9.76
N THR A 268 5.63 26.36 9.47
CA THR A 268 6.97 26.36 10.07
C THR A 268 7.93 27.40 9.46
N SER A 269 7.53 28.17 8.43
CA SER A 269 8.43 29.11 7.73
C SER A 269 8.97 30.26 8.61
N SER A 270 8.29 30.54 9.72
CA SER A 270 8.70 31.53 10.72
C SER A 270 9.78 31.04 11.69
N ILE A 271 10.00 29.73 11.80
CA ILE A 271 10.95 29.12 12.73
C ILE A 271 12.38 29.44 12.29
N GLN A 272 13.18 29.97 13.23
CA GLN A 272 14.57 30.34 12.97
C GLN A 272 15.52 29.19 13.34
N LYS A 273 16.61 29.08 12.58
CA LYS A 273 17.73 28.19 12.90
C LYS A 273 18.30 28.54 14.28
N ASP A 274 18.65 27.52 15.05
CA ASP A 274 19.47 27.61 16.24
C ASP A 274 20.88 27.07 15.93
N ASP A 275 21.89 27.94 15.90
CA ASP A 275 23.27 27.56 15.55
C ASP A 275 23.92 26.66 16.62
N GLU A 276 23.55 26.77 17.90
CA GLU A 276 24.12 25.93 18.96
C GLU A 276 23.56 24.50 18.89
N ILE A 277 22.26 24.36 18.65
CA ILE A 277 21.62 23.05 18.48
C ILE A 277 22.05 22.41 17.15
N ALA A 278 22.10 23.16 16.05
CA ALA A 278 22.55 22.65 14.76
C ALA A 278 24.00 22.15 14.79
N ALA A 279 24.88 22.78 15.57
CA ALA A 279 26.29 22.38 15.72
C ALA A 279 26.50 21.05 16.48
N LEU A 280 25.45 20.48 17.10
CA LEU A 280 25.50 19.17 17.73
C LEU A 280 25.45 18.03 16.69
N LEU A 281 24.73 18.24 15.58
CA LEU A 281 24.52 17.22 14.55
C LEU A 281 25.83 16.73 13.93
N PRO A 282 25.97 15.43 13.65
CA PRO A 282 27.12 14.90 12.92
C PRO A 282 27.00 15.18 11.41
N ASP A 283 28.15 15.18 10.71
CA ASP A 283 28.22 15.30 9.25
C ASP A 283 27.35 14.26 8.50
N SER A 284 27.07 13.12 9.14
CA SER A 284 26.20 12.06 8.59
C SER A 284 24.71 12.41 8.56
N VAL A 285 24.29 13.53 9.18
CA VAL A 285 22.91 14.05 9.19
C VAL A 285 22.86 15.47 8.61
N ALA A 286 23.86 16.31 8.90
CA ALA A 286 23.89 17.70 8.41
C ALA A 286 24.58 17.87 7.04
N GLY A 287 25.37 16.89 6.60
CA GLY A 287 26.37 17.08 5.52
C GLY A 287 25.83 17.26 4.10
N ASP A 288 24.59 16.89 3.82
CA ASP A 288 23.92 17.16 2.53
C ASP A 288 22.89 18.30 2.60
N GLY A 289 22.72 18.91 3.77
CA GLY A 289 21.76 19.99 4.03
C GLY A 289 20.30 19.55 4.16
N THR A 290 19.99 18.26 4.26
CA THR A 290 18.62 17.73 4.23
C THR A 290 18.32 16.77 5.38
N LEU A 291 17.38 17.13 6.28
CA LEU A 291 16.87 16.21 7.29
C LEU A 291 15.87 15.23 6.64
N THR A 292 16.30 13.99 6.44
CA THR A 292 15.48 12.94 5.82
C THR A 292 14.77 12.12 6.90
N VAL A 293 13.45 12.28 7.00
CA VAL A 293 12.62 11.66 8.03
C VAL A 293 11.86 10.46 7.49
N GLY A 294 11.95 9.31 8.15
CA GLY A 294 11.14 8.13 7.84
C GLY A 294 9.80 8.13 8.57
N THR A 295 8.68 8.00 7.86
CA THR A 295 7.31 7.99 8.41
C THR A 295 6.40 7.01 7.65
N ASP A 296 5.28 6.54 8.22
CA ASP A 296 4.24 5.77 7.53
C ASP A 296 2.98 6.62 7.36
N THR A 297 2.82 7.26 6.20
CA THR A 297 1.79 8.28 5.93
C THR A 297 0.36 7.70 5.78
N SER A 298 -0.10 6.93 6.77
CA SER A 298 -1.41 6.26 6.79
C SER A 298 -2.24 6.52 8.06
N TYR A 299 -1.71 7.26 9.05
CA TYR A 299 -2.31 7.50 10.37
C TYR A 299 -2.64 8.98 10.60
N ALA A 300 -3.86 9.41 10.24
CA ALA A 300 -4.34 10.77 10.52
C ALA A 300 -4.80 10.91 11.98
N PRO A 301 -4.47 11.99 12.70
CA PRO A 301 -3.85 13.24 12.23
C PRO A 301 -2.32 13.33 12.33
N ALA A 302 -1.64 12.26 12.73
CA ALA A 302 -0.20 12.30 13.04
C ALA A 302 0.65 12.36 11.76
N GLU A 303 0.52 11.36 10.89
CA GLU A 303 1.23 11.26 9.63
C GLU A 303 0.30 10.68 8.53
N PHE A 304 -0.15 11.52 7.59
CA PHE A 304 -1.04 11.07 6.52
C PHE A 304 -0.83 11.83 5.21
N LEU A 305 -1.35 11.28 4.11
CA LEU A 305 -1.35 11.97 2.82
C LEU A 305 -2.57 12.89 2.72
N ALA A 306 -2.34 14.12 2.27
CA ALA A 306 -3.39 15.08 1.94
C ALA A 306 -4.31 14.57 0.81
N GLU A 307 -5.36 15.34 0.49
CA GLU A 307 -6.36 14.98 -0.55
C GLU A 307 -5.76 14.74 -1.95
N ASP A 308 -4.55 15.23 -2.21
CA ASP A 308 -3.82 14.99 -3.45
C ASP A 308 -3.20 13.57 -3.57
N GLY A 309 -3.23 12.81 -2.48
CA GLY A 309 -2.70 11.46 -2.34
C GLY A 309 -1.17 11.38 -2.42
N LYS A 310 -0.44 12.46 -2.11
CA LYS A 310 1.03 12.54 -2.25
C LYS A 310 1.74 13.38 -1.19
N THR A 311 1.15 14.50 -0.76
CA THR A 311 1.80 15.41 0.18
C THR A 311 1.61 14.93 1.62
N PRO A 312 2.69 14.64 2.36
CA PRO A 312 2.59 14.32 3.79
C PRO A 312 2.13 15.56 4.59
N VAL A 313 1.19 15.32 5.50
CA VAL A 313 0.62 16.29 6.44
C VAL A 313 0.32 15.59 7.78
N GLY A 314 0.18 16.38 8.84
CA GLY A 314 -0.09 15.90 10.19
C GLY A 314 0.89 16.47 11.22
N PHE A 315 0.65 16.25 12.51
CA PHE A 315 1.47 16.88 13.56
C PHE A 315 2.90 16.33 13.61
N ASP A 316 3.12 15.05 13.28
CA ASP A 316 4.47 14.45 13.17
C ASP A 316 5.25 15.05 11.99
N VAL A 317 4.54 15.32 10.88
CA VAL A 317 5.13 15.93 9.68
C VAL A 317 5.43 17.41 9.91
N ASP A 318 4.58 18.14 10.63
CA ASP A 318 4.82 19.55 10.97
C ASP A 318 5.89 19.71 12.05
N LEU A 319 5.99 18.76 13.00
CA LEU A 319 7.14 18.64 13.91
C LEU A 319 8.43 18.35 13.13
N SER A 320 8.41 17.45 12.15
CA SER A 320 9.56 17.15 11.28
C SER A 320 10.09 18.40 10.56
N LYS A 321 9.19 19.24 10.03
CA LYS A 321 9.52 20.55 9.44
C LYS A 321 10.09 21.53 10.47
N ALA A 322 9.53 21.55 11.68
CA ALA A 322 10.00 22.42 12.75
C ALA A 322 11.41 22.05 13.23
N LEU A 323 11.71 20.76 13.37
CA LEU A 323 13.06 20.26 13.68
C LEU A 323 14.05 20.61 12.56
N ALA A 324 13.69 20.37 11.29
CA ALA A 324 14.52 20.75 10.15
C ALA A 324 14.83 22.26 10.14
N ALA A 325 13.83 23.12 10.41
CA ALA A 325 14.01 24.56 10.51
C ALA A 325 14.94 24.99 11.66
N VAL A 326 14.80 24.39 12.86
CA VAL A 326 15.71 24.62 14.00
C VAL A 326 17.15 24.21 13.64
N PHE A 327 17.35 23.10 12.94
CA PHE A 327 18.68 22.69 12.47
C PHE A 327 19.22 23.52 11.28
N GLY A 328 18.36 24.28 10.60
CA GLY A 328 18.69 24.98 9.36
C GLY A 328 18.88 24.04 8.15
N LEU A 329 18.27 22.86 8.21
CA LEU A 329 18.25 21.86 7.15
C LEU A 329 16.94 21.94 6.36
N LYS A 330 16.96 21.44 5.13
CA LYS A 330 15.74 21.21 4.35
C LYS A 330 15.02 19.97 4.87
N GLU A 331 13.71 20.05 5.06
CA GLU A 331 12.87 18.88 5.38
C GLU A 331 12.71 17.94 4.15
N ASN A 332 12.70 16.62 4.41
CA ASN A 332 12.45 15.59 3.41
C ASN A 332 11.74 14.36 4.02
N THR A 333 10.42 14.43 4.16
CA THR A 333 9.60 13.32 4.66
C THR A 333 9.53 12.19 3.62
N VAL A 334 9.98 10.99 3.98
CA VAL A 334 9.97 9.80 3.13
C VAL A 334 9.02 8.74 3.68
N SER A 335 7.85 8.63 3.04
CA SER A 335 6.85 7.59 3.33
C SER A 335 7.41 6.18 3.12
N SER A 336 7.16 5.28 4.08
CA SER A 336 7.60 3.90 4.16
C SER A 336 6.56 3.05 4.91
N THR A 337 6.74 1.73 5.00
CA THR A 337 5.97 0.92 5.96
C THR A 337 6.54 1.04 7.36
N PHE A 338 5.70 1.16 8.39
CA PHE A 338 6.08 1.33 9.81
C PHE A 338 7.22 0.40 10.25
N ASP A 339 7.07 -0.91 10.06
CA ASP A 339 8.06 -1.97 10.39
C ASP A 339 9.45 -1.74 9.75
N SER A 340 9.52 -0.99 8.65
CA SER A 340 10.76 -0.73 7.91
C SER A 340 11.51 0.51 8.38
N ILE A 341 10.89 1.39 9.17
CA ILE A 341 11.44 2.70 9.53
C ILE A 341 12.58 2.55 10.53
N ILE A 342 12.30 2.04 11.73
CA ILE A 342 13.28 1.84 12.81
C ILE A 342 14.56 1.11 12.32
N PRO A 343 14.48 -0.02 11.58
CA PRO A 343 15.65 -0.71 11.02
C PRO A 343 16.42 0.05 9.93
N SER A 344 15.90 1.19 9.45
CA SER A 344 16.49 2.03 8.41
C SER A 344 17.00 3.39 8.92
N VAL A 345 16.72 3.75 10.18
CA VAL A 345 17.28 4.96 10.81
C VAL A 345 18.81 4.86 10.88
N GLY A 346 19.50 5.96 10.60
CA GLY A 346 20.95 6.03 10.49
C GLY A 346 21.55 5.33 9.26
N SER A 347 20.75 5.01 8.24
CA SER A 347 21.22 4.39 6.98
C SER A 347 20.42 4.76 5.72
N LYS A 348 19.10 4.99 5.84
CA LYS A 348 18.22 5.56 4.79
C LYS A 348 17.54 6.85 5.25
N TYR A 349 17.29 6.96 6.55
CA TYR A 349 16.69 8.12 7.22
C TYR A 349 17.65 8.58 8.31
N ASP A 350 17.67 9.87 8.62
CA ASP A 350 18.45 10.41 9.74
C ASP A 350 17.73 10.13 11.07
N ILE A 351 16.42 10.34 11.05
CA ILE A 351 15.48 10.08 12.15
C ILE A 351 14.20 9.42 11.63
N GLY A 352 13.47 8.75 12.50
CA GLY A 352 12.11 8.24 12.24
C GLY A 352 11.08 8.96 13.12
N ILE A 353 10.01 9.47 12.52
CA ILE A 353 8.89 10.12 13.22
C ILE A 353 7.61 9.54 12.62
N SER A 354 6.90 8.75 13.41
CA SER A 354 5.71 8.00 12.99
C SER A 354 4.97 7.44 14.22
N SER A 355 4.54 8.30 15.15
CA SER A 355 3.82 7.93 16.37
C SER A 355 4.47 6.75 17.16
N PHE A 356 5.81 6.74 17.25
CA PHE A 356 6.52 5.56 17.77
C PHE A 356 6.43 5.46 19.29
N THR A 357 5.54 4.60 19.77
CA THR A 357 5.50 4.13 21.16
C THR A 357 6.87 3.67 21.63
N VAL A 358 7.37 4.19 22.75
CA VAL A 358 8.64 3.72 23.34
C VAL A 358 8.43 2.35 23.98
N THR A 359 9.22 1.36 23.57
CA THR A 359 9.26 0.04 24.22
C THR A 359 10.72 -0.39 24.44
N LYS A 360 10.95 -1.25 25.44
CA LYS A 360 12.28 -1.80 25.74
C LYS A 360 12.91 -2.50 24.51
N GLU A 361 12.11 -3.30 23.82
CA GLU A 361 12.50 -4.04 22.62
C GLU A 361 12.88 -3.12 21.45
N ARG A 362 12.16 -2.01 21.25
CA ARG A 362 12.54 -0.97 20.26
C ARG A 362 13.79 -0.20 20.70
N MET A 363 13.97 0.07 22.00
CA MET A 363 15.17 0.70 22.57
C MET A 363 16.45 -0.15 22.43
N GLU A 364 16.38 -1.44 22.09
CA GLU A 364 17.57 -2.20 21.72
C GLU A 364 18.09 -1.82 20.31
N ALA A 365 17.20 -1.39 19.41
CA ALA A 365 17.49 -1.11 18.00
C ALA A 365 17.73 0.38 17.68
N VAL A 366 17.13 1.30 18.45
CA VAL A 366 17.25 2.76 18.32
C VAL A 366 17.39 3.44 19.69
N ASP A 367 17.82 4.69 19.67
CA ASP A 367 17.61 5.61 20.80
C ASP A 367 16.35 6.43 20.53
N PHE A 368 15.59 6.76 21.57
CA PHE A 368 14.34 7.52 21.45
C PHE A 368 14.43 8.89 22.10
N VAL A 369 13.70 9.87 21.56
CA VAL A 369 13.50 11.18 22.20
C VAL A 369 12.01 11.49 22.26
N THR A 370 11.43 11.58 23.46
CA THR A 370 9.97 11.79 23.61
C THR A 370 9.51 13.16 23.12
N TYR A 371 8.32 13.19 22.54
CA TYR A 371 7.64 14.43 22.14
C TYR A 371 6.12 14.39 22.30
N PHE A 372 5.50 13.23 22.57
CA PHE A 372 4.04 13.11 22.67
C PHE A 372 3.64 11.95 23.59
N LYS A 373 2.36 11.86 23.93
CA LYS A 373 1.74 10.75 24.66
C LYS A 373 0.40 10.38 24.01
N ALA A 374 0.27 9.14 23.57
CA ALA A 374 -0.97 8.60 23.03
C ALA A 374 -1.56 7.52 23.95
N GLY A 375 -2.87 7.53 24.09
CA GLY A 375 -3.67 6.47 24.72
C GLY A 375 -4.97 6.30 23.94
N SER A 376 -5.97 5.66 24.54
CA SER A 376 -7.34 5.59 24.00
C SER A 376 -8.28 6.45 24.84
N THR A 377 -9.28 7.07 24.22
CA THR A 377 -10.24 7.94 24.92
C THR A 377 -11.64 7.82 24.34
N PHE A 378 -12.64 8.10 25.17
CA PHE A 378 -14.03 8.13 24.76
C PHE A 378 -14.42 9.55 24.35
N VAL A 379 -15.32 9.67 23.37
CA VAL A 379 -15.86 10.97 22.91
C VAL A 379 -17.37 10.91 22.87
N ALA A 380 -18.02 11.91 23.47
CA ALA A 380 -19.46 12.07 23.53
C ALA A 380 -19.92 13.31 22.75
N GLN A 381 -21.24 13.48 22.59
CA GLN A 381 -21.80 14.80 22.29
C GLN A 381 -21.54 15.76 23.45
N LYS A 382 -21.31 17.04 23.11
CA LYS A 382 -21.02 18.09 24.09
C LYS A 382 -22.11 18.20 25.18
N GLY A 383 -21.70 18.18 26.45
CA GLY A 383 -22.57 18.12 27.62
C GLY A 383 -23.06 16.72 28.01
N ASN A 384 -22.55 15.65 27.38
CA ASN A 384 -22.91 14.24 27.60
C ASN A 384 -24.44 14.02 27.86
N PRO A 385 -25.31 14.30 26.87
CA PRO A 385 -26.76 14.33 27.07
C PRO A 385 -27.35 12.99 27.52
N ASN A 386 -26.74 11.88 27.11
CA ASN A 386 -27.16 10.52 27.47
C ASN A 386 -26.54 10.03 28.80
N LYS A 387 -25.73 10.86 29.47
CA LYS A 387 -25.12 10.62 30.79
C LYS A 387 -24.31 9.32 30.85
N VAL A 388 -23.56 9.06 29.79
CA VAL A 388 -22.70 7.88 29.69
C VAL A 388 -21.57 7.95 30.72
N ASP A 389 -21.35 6.85 31.42
CA ASP A 389 -20.23 6.62 32.33
C ASP A 389 -19.18 5.78 31.58
N SER A 390 -18.01 6.34 31.30
CA SER A 390 -16.94 5.64 30.57
C SER A 390 -16.32 4.47 31.35
N SER A 391 -16.59 4.35 32.66
CA SER A 391 -16.21 3.17 33.46
C SER A 391 -17.19 1.99 33.33
N ASN A 392 -18.40 2.20 32.78
CA ASN A 392 -19.43 1.18 32.65
C ASN A 392 -20.21 1.28 31.32
N LEU A 393 -19.67 0.62 30.29
CA LEU A 393 -20.23 0.64 28.93
C LEU A 393 -21.46 -0.26 28.72
N CYS A 394 -21.90 -1.04 29.72
CA CYS A 394 -23.00 -2.00 29.55
C CYS A 394 -24.33 -1.28 29.24
N GLY A 395 -24.98 -1.64 28.13
CA GLY A 395 -26.19 -0.99 27.61
C GLY A 395 -25.94 0.31 26.80
N VAL A 396 -24.70 0.77 26.66
CA VAL A 396 -24.34 1.98 25.90
C VAL A 396 -24.21 1.67 24.41
N LYS A 397 -24.55 2.64 23.53
CA LYS A 397 -24.22 2.56 22.10
C LYS A 397 -22.84 3.14 21.83
N VAL A 398 -21.90 2.29 21.43
CA VAL A 398 -20.48 2.65 21.25
C VAL A 398 -20.09 2.48 19.78
N ALA A 399 -19.72 3.56 19.11
CA ALA A 399 -19.14 3.51 17.77
C ALA A 399 -17.62 3.27 17.86
N VAL A 400 -17.09 2.43 16.97
CA VAL A 400 -15.65 2.09 16.88
C VAL A 400 -15.24 1.91 15.43
N GLN A 401 -13.96 2.10 15.12
CA GLN A 401 -13.43 1.79 13.78
C GLN A 401 -13.10 0.29 13.67
N THR A 402 -13.46 -0.35 12.55
CA THR A 402 -13.20 -1.78 12.34
C THR A 402 -11.71 -2.09 12.27
N GLY A 403 -11.25 -3.07 13.04
CA GLY A 403 -9.88 -3.57 13.02
C GLY A 403 -8.89 -2.81 13.92
N THR A 404 -9.38 -2.03 14.90
CA THR A 404 -8.53 -1.36 15.90
C THR A 404 -8.55 -2.10 17.25
N THR A 405 -7.59 -1.78 18.13
CA THR A 405 -7.55 -2.31 19.50
C THR A 405 -8.80 -1.91 20.28
N GLN A 406 -9.33 -0.71 20.04
CA GLN A 406 -10.54 -0.17 20.66
C GLN A 406 -11.79 -0.98 20.28
N GLU A 407 -11.88 -1.49 19.04
CA GLU A 407 -12.93 -2.46 18.67
C GLU A 407 -12.77 -3.77 19.46
N GLU A 408 -11.56 -4.30 19.63
CA GLU A 408 -11.36 -5.52 20.43
C GLU A 408 -11.72 -5.31 21.91
N GLU A 409 -11.34 -4.18 22.51
CA GLU A 409 -11.61 -3.85 23.91
C GLU A 409 -13.11 -3.69 24.18
N VAL A 410 -13.84 -2.97 23.32
CA VAL A 410 -15.29 -2.82 23.43
C VAL A 410 -16.01 -4.16 23.21
N ASN A 411 -15.50 -5.04 22.33
CA ASN A 411 -16.04 -6.40 22.20
C ASN A 411 -15.79 -7.24 23.47
N LYS A 412 -14.59 -7.21 24.05
CA LYS A 412 -14.26 -7.91 25.32
C LYS A 412 -15.13 -7.40 26.48
N ALA A 413 -15.33 -6.08 26.58
CA ALA A 413 -16.25 -5.48 27.55
C ALA A 413 -17.70 -5.95 27.34
N ASN A 414 -18.15 -6.08 26.10
CA ASN A 414 -19.50 -6.57 25.77
C ASN A 414 -19.68 -8.07 26.07
N GLU A 415 -18.63 -8.88 26.01
CA GLU A 415 -18.65 -10.26 26.52
C GLU A 415 -18.78 -10.28 28.05
N GLN A 416 -18.05 -9.42 28.76
CA GLN A 416 -18.16 -9.30 30.22
C GLN A 416 -19.54 -8.81 30.67
N CYS A 417 -20.13 -7.80 30.02
CA CYS A 417 -21.50 -7.33 30.32
C CYS A 417 -22.52 -8.49 30.26
N LYS A 418 -22.41 -9.35 29.24
CA LYS A 418 -23.28 -10.53 29.08
C LYS A 418 -23.01 -11.61 30.13
N ALA A 419 -21.75 -11.82 30.51
CA ALA A 419 -21.37 -12.74 31.59
C ALA A 419 -21.87 -12.28 32.96
N ASP A 420 -21.86 -10.96 33.20
CA ASP A 420 -22.40 -10.30 34.41
C ASP A 420 -23.94 -10.29 34.46
N GLY A 421 -24.63 -10.68 33.38
CA GLY A 421 -26.09 -10.60 33.27
C GLY A 421 -26.63 -9.17 33.08
N LYS A 422 -25.79 -8.23 32.63
CA LYS A 422 -26.13 -6.83 32.32
C LYS A 422 -26.57 -6.70 30.85
N ASP A 423 -27.12 -5.54 30.50
CA ASP A 423 -27.42 -5.20 29.12
C ASP A 423 -26.16 -5.18 28.24
N ALA A 424 -26.29 -5.70 27.02
CA ALA A 424 -25.21 -5.74 26.04
C ALA A 424 -24.88 -4.34 25.49
N ILE A 425 -23.62 -4.13 25.12
CA ILE A 425 -23.17 -2.94 24.40
C ILE A 425 -23.67 -3.02 22.95
N ASP A 426 -24.28 -1.94 22.44
CA ASP A 426 -24.64 -1.78 21.03
C ASP A 426 -23.41 -1.25 20.27
N ILE A 427 -22.63 -2.18 19.71
CA ILE A 427 -21.37 -1.86 19.04
C ILE A 427 -21.62 -1.50 17.58
N GLN A 428 -21.29 -0.26 17.21
CA GLN A 428 -21.51 0.28 15.87
C GLN A 428 -20.19 0.42 15.10
N SER A 429 -19.57 -0.72 14.79
CA SER A 429 -18.33 -0.80 14.01
C SER A 429 -18.48 -0.19 12.60
N SER A 430 -17.60 0.74 12.24
CA SER A 430 -17.57 1.39 10.92
C SER A 430 -16.18 1.39 10.30
N LYS A 431 -16.06 1.40 8.97
CA LYS A 431 -14.74 1.27 8.31
C LYS A 431 -13.90 2.56 8.41
N LEU A 432 -14.53 3.72 8.37
CA LEU A 432 -13.86 5.02 8.41
C LEU A 432 -14.17 5.72 9.73
N GLN A 433 -13.15 6.34 10.34
CA GLN A 433 -13.35 7.14 11.55
C GLN A 433 -14.28 8.35 11.34
N THR A 434 -14.43 8.84 10.11
CA THR A 434 -15.43 9.85 9.75
C THR A 434 -16.86 9.36 10.02
N ASP A 435 -17.13 8.08 9.77
CA ASP A 435 -18.45 7.47 9.96
C ASP A 435 -18.72 7.25 11.46
N VAL A 436 -17.69 6.85 12.21
CA VAL A 436 -17.68 6.72 13.68
C VAL A 436 -17.99 8.09 14.34
N THR A 437 -17.26 9.12 13.94
CA THR A 437 -17.43 10.50 14.41
C THR A 437 -18.84 11.02 14.09
N THR A 438 -19.31 10.78 12.86
CA THR A 438 -20.65 11.17 12.42
C THR A 438 -21.75 10.44 13.20
N ALA A 439 -21.55 9.18 13.59
CA ALA A 439 -22.53 8.44 14.38
C ALA A 439 -22.77 9.07 15.77
N VAL A 440 -21.74 9.59 16.43
CA VAL A 440 -21.88 10.30 17.72
C VAL A 440 -22.40 11.71 17.50
N ALA A 441 -21.84 12.47 16.54
CA ALA A 441 -22.29 13.83 16.24
C ALA A 441 -23.78 13.91 15.83
N SER A 442 -24.34 12.83 15.27
CA SER A 442 -25.77 12.71 14.94
C SER A 442 -26.63 12.03 16.01
N GLY A 443 -26.05 11.52 17.10
CA GLY A 443 -26.77 10.85 18.20
C GLY A 443 -27.24 9.43 17.86
N LYS A 444 -26.69 8.83 16.80
CA LYS A 444 -26.91 7.43 16.40
C LYS A 444 -26.16 6.45 17.32
N ALA A 445 -24.99 6.87 17.81
CA ALA A 445 -24.27 6.27 18.93
C ALA A 445 -24.18 7.29 20.07
N ASP A 446 -24.00 6.82 21.31
CA ASP A 446 -23.94 7.67 22.49
C ASP A 446 -22.51 8.20 22.71
N ILE A 447 -21.52 7.35 22.43
CA ILE A 447 -20.08 7.67 22.43
C ILE A 447 -19.35 6.97 21.27
N PHE A 448 -18.10 7.38 21.00
CA PHE A 448 -17.11 6.57 20.31
C PHE A 448 -15.88 6.32 21.19
N TYR A 449 -15.08 5.31 20.83
CA TYR A 449 -13.81 4.98 21.47
C TYR A 449 -12.71 4.86 20.39
N ALA A 450 -11.62 5.61 20.54
CA ALA A 450 -10.52 5.72 19.57
C ALA A 450 -9.22 6.19 20.25
N ASP A 451 -8.10 6.18 19.54
CA ASP A 451 -6.84 6.75 20.02
C ASP A 451 -6.96 8.26 20.29
N THR A 452 -6.24 8.79 21.28
CA THR A 452 -6.33 10.20 21.71
C THR A 452 -6.05 11.22 20.61
N PRO A 453 -5.10 11.03 19.65
CA PRO A 453 -4.91 12.00 18.56
C PRO A 453 -6.09 11.97 17.59
N VAL A 454 -6.60 10.78 17.29
CA VAL A 454 -7.74 10.54 16.40
C VAL A 454 -9.02 11.17 16.98
N ALA A 455 -9.24 11.01 18.29
CA ALA A 455 -10.33 11.63 19.03
C ALA A 455 -10.22 13.16 19.07
N GLY A 456 -9.05 13.71 19.42
CA GLY A 456 -8.81 15.15 19.47
C GLY A 456 -9.04 15.84 18.12
N TYR A 457 -8.58 15.21 17.03
CA TYR A 457 -8.81 15.70 15.66
C TYR A 457 -10.28 15.59 15.23
N ALA A 458 -10.99 14.52 15.59
CA ALA A 458 -12.42 14.40 15.34
C ALA A 458 -13.25 15.46 16.09
N ILE A 459 -12.88 15.79 17.33
CA ILE A 459 -13.44 16.94 18.08
C ILE A 459 -13.11 18.25 17.35
N LYS A 460 -11.84 18.48 16.99
CA LYS A 460 -11.38 19.68 16.26
C LYS A 460 -12.14 19.91 14.95
N GLN A 461 -12.38 18.84 14.17
CA GLN A 461 -13.15 18.89 12.91
C GLN A 461 -14.65 19.16 13.12
N THR A 462 -15.22 18.75 14.25
CA THR A 462 -16.64 18.94 14.56
C THR A 462 -16.92 20.18 15.44
N GLY A 463 -15.87 20.89 15.86
CA GLY A 463 -15.97 22.11 16.67
C GLY A 463 -16.65 21.87 18.02
N ASP A 464 -17.60 22.71 18.38
CA ASP A 464 -18.37 22.62 19.63
C ASP A 464 -19.43 21.48 19.67
N THR A 465 -19.35 20.49 18.77
CA THR A 465 -20.33 19.38 18.71
C THR A 465 -19.98 18.23 19.66
N LEU A 466 -18.69 17.95 19.85
CA LEU A 466 -18.18 16.78 20.58
C LEU A 466 -17.23 17.18 21.71
N GLU A 467 -17.07 16.31 22.71
CA GLU A 467 -16.10 16.46 23.80
C GLU A 467 -15.57 15.10 24.27
N ALA A 468 -14.36 15.07 24.83
CA ALA A 468 -13.78 13.87 25.43
C ALA A 468 -14.49 13.51 26.75
N LEU A 469 -14.60 12.22 27.06
CA LEU A 469 -15.38 11.68 28.17
C LEU A 469 -14.55 10.78 29.11
N GLY A 470 -14.19 11.32 30.27
CA GLY A 470 -13.42 10.60 31.30
C GLY A 470 -11.92 10.88 31.20
N GLU A 471 -11.12 9.92 31.64
CA GLU A 471 -9.66 9.96 31.58
C GLU A 471 -9.13 9.05 30.46
N ASP A 472 -7.99 9.41 29.89
CA ASP A 472 -7.37 8.65 28.80
C ASP A 472 -6.77 7.33 29.31
N VAL A 473 -7.08 6.23 28.62
CA VAL A 473 -6.73 4.85 29.00
C VAL A 473 -5.48 4.39 28.26
N GLY A 474 -4.59 3.68 28.94
CA GLY A 474 -3.41 3.06 28.30
C GLY A 474 -2.41 4.05 27.72
N VAL A 475 -2.30 5.25 28.30
CA VAL A 475 -1.43 6.33 27.83
C VAL A 475 0.04 5.90 27.87
N THR A 476 0.71 5.99 26.72
CA THR A 476 2.11 5.61 26.51
C THR A 476 2.90 6.75 25.85
N PRO A 477 4.21 6.90 26.13
CA PRO A 477 5.03 7.93 25.50
C PRO A 477 5.40 7.56 24.06
N GLU A 478 5.32 8.55 23.18
CA GLU A 478 5.75 8.47 21.78
C GLU A 478 6.99 9.34 21.55
N ALA A 479 7.86 8.88 20.65
CA ALA A 479 9.22 9.40 20.53
C ALA A 479 9.79 9.40 19.10
N VAL A 480 10.66 10.37 18.81
CA VAL A 480 11.50 10.40 17.62
C VAL A 480 12.52 9.27 17.73
N ALA A 481 12.58 8.39 16.74
CA ALA A 481 13.57 7.32 16.64
C ALA A 481 14.87 7.87 16.05
N VAL A 482 15.98 7.70 16.77
CA VAL A 482 17.34 8.11 16.41
C VAL A 482 18.25 6.89 16.33
N LYS A 483 19.27 6.94 15.48
CA LYS A 483 20.24 5.84 15.30
C LYS A 483 20.87 5.43 16.63
N LYS A 484 20.87 4.13 16.95
CA LYS A 484 21.44 3.62 18.21
C LYS A 484 22.91 4.01 18.36
N GLY A 485 23.24 4.63 19.49
CA GLY A 485 24.57 5.13 19.82
C GLY A 485 24.89 6.52 19.27
N ASP A 486 24.01 7.13 18.46
CA ASP A 486 24.17 8.52 18.00
C ASP A 486 23.61 9.50 19.04
N SER A 487 24.31 9.58 20.18
CA SER A 487 23.98 10.49 21.28
C SER A 487 23.99 11.96 20.85
N LYS A 488 24.75 12.32 19.81
CA LYS A 488 24.78 13.67 19.24
C LYS A 488 23.47 14.04 18.56
N THR A 489 22.99 13.20 17.65
CA THR A 489 21.70 13.42 16.99
C THR A 489 20.55 13.36 18.02
N ALA A 490 20.64 12.46 19.02
CA ALA A 490 19.63 12.40 20.09
C ALA A 490 19.61 13.66 20.98
N GLU A 491 20.77 14.21 21.34
CA GLU A 491 20.87 15.48 22.09
C GLU A 491 20.38 16.67 21.26
N ALA A 492 20.72 16.72 19.96
CA ALA A 492 20.25 17.76 19.05
C ALA A 492 18.72 17.74 18.91
N VAL A 493 18.13 16.57 18.70
CA VAL A 493 16.67 16.37 18.63
C VAL A 493 16.00 16.73 19.95
N GLN A 494 16.54 16.31 21.10
CA GLN A 494 15.98 16.64 22.42
C GLN A 494 15.96 18.15 22.67
N LYS A 495 17.06 18.84 22.37
CA LYS A 495 17.14 20.30 22.52
C LYS A 495 16.25 21.04 21.53
N ALA A 496 16.12 20.55 20.29
CA ALA A 496 15.22 21.14 19.31
C ALA A 496 13.75 21.00 19.71
N ILE A 497 13.32 19.82 20.18
CA ILE A 497 11.96 19.61 20.69
C ILE A 497 11.72 20.51 21.92
N GLN A 498 12.65 20.54 22.88
CA GLN A 498 12.52 21.39 24.08
C GLN A 498 12.44 22.88 23.72
N LYS A 499 13.25 23.37 22.78
CA LYS A 499 13.18 24.75 22.28
C LYS A 499 11.78 25.09 21.74
N LEU A 500 11.19 24.19 20.95
CA LEU A 500 9.86 24.34 20.38
C LEU A 500 8.75 24.27 21.46
N MET A 501 8.97 23.53 22.56
CA MET A 501 8.10 23.58 23.75
C MET A 501 8.21 24.94 24.45
N ASP A 502 9.44 25.40 24.72
CA ASP A 502 9.74 26.62 25.47
C ASP A 502 9.28 27.91 24.75
N ASP A 503 9.35 27.97 23.41
CA ASP A 503 8.82 29.07 22.58
C ASP A 503 7.33 28.91 22.18
N GLY A 504 6.71 27.82 22.63
CA GLY A 504 5.32 27.46 22.41
C GLY A 504 4.95 27.06 20.98
N THR A 505 5.92 26.91 20.07
CA THR A 505 5.65 26.49 18.67
C THR A 505 5.18 25.04 18.58
N TYR A 506 5.76 24.14 19.39
CA TYR A 506 5.26 22.78 19.59
C TYR A 506 3.77 22.79 19.96
N LYS A 507 3.37 23.62 20.93
CA LYS A 507 1.97 23.73 21.31
C LYS A 507 1.09 24.25 20.17
N LYS A 508 1.56 25.23 19.38
CA LYS A 508 0.82 25.73 18.20
C LYS A 508 0.61 24.62 17.15
N ILE A 509 1.60 23.74 16.94
CA ILE A 509 1.46 22.56 16.06
C ILE A 509 0.34 21.65 16.59
N LEU A 510 0.38 21.26 17.87
CA LEU A 510 -0.65 20.40 18.45
C LEU A 510 -2.04 21.06 18.48
N ASP A 511 -2.10 22.37 18.78
CA ASP A 511 -3.33 23.16 18.79
C ASP A 511 -3.94 23.29 17.38
N THR A 512 -3.13 23.34 16.32
CA THR A 512 -3.59 23.29 14.92
C THR A 512 -4.29 21.96 14.63
N TRP A 513 -3.67 20.83 14.99
CA TRP A 513 -4.20 19.49 14.76
C TRP A 513 -5.25 19.02 15.78
N GLY A 514 -5.43 19.75 16.89
CA GLY A 514 -6.41 19.44 17.93
C GLY A 514 -5.99 18.35 18.92
N VAL A 515 -4.69 18.04 19.00
CA VAL A 515 -4.13 16.88 19.71
C VAL A 515 -3.41 17.26 21.01
N SER A 516 -3.56 18.50 21.48
CA SER A 516 -2.82 19.07 22.63
C SER A 516 -3.06 18.39 23.98
N SER A 517 -3.96 17.41 24.09
CA SER A 517 -4.10 16.54 25.27
C SER A 517 -2.91 15.60 25.44
N GLY A 518 -2.31 15.11 24.36
CA GLY A 518 -1.11 14.27 24.38
C GLY A 518 0.21 15.04 24.49
N ALA A 519 0.15 16.34 24.81
CA ALA A 519 1.34 17.17 24.98
C ALA A 519 2.23 16.68 26.14
N VAL A 520 3.54 16.91 26.04
CA VAL A 520 4.50 16.69 27.13
C VAL A 520 5.26 17.98 27.44
N ASP A 521 5.52 18.23 28.71
CA ASP A 521 6.22 19.44 29.18
C ASP A 521 7.75 19.38 28.94
N LYS A 522 8.26 18.20 28.59
CA LYS A 522 9.70 17.90 28.50
C LYS A 522 9.99 16.80 27.49
N ALA A 523 10.99 17.01 26.65
CA ALA A 523 11.58 15.96 25.82
C ALA A 523 12.65 15.17 26.60
N GLU A 524 12.59 13.84 26.57
CA GLU A 524 13.51 12.95 27.28
C GLU A 524 14.14 11.90 26.36
N ILE A 525 15.46 11.71 26.48
CA ILE A 525 16.20 10.68 25.72
C ILE A 525 16.09 9.34 26.47
N ASN A 526 15.63 8.28 25.80
CA ASN A 526 15.44 6.94 26.34
C ASN A 526 14.72 6.95 27.71
N PRO A 527 13.44 7.36 27.76
CA PRO A 527 12.69 7.44 29.01
C PRO A 527 12.58 6.07 29.68
N SER A 528 12.39 6.07 31.00
CA SER A 528 12.05 4.84 31.72
C SER A 528 10.64 4.40 31.34
N VAL A 529 10.51 3.19 30.77
CA VAL A 529 9.23 2.53 30.50
C VAL A 529 9.12 1.27 31.36
N GLU A 530 7.94 1.04 31.93
CA GLU A 530 7.69 -0.03 32.91
C GLU A 530 7.72 -1.44 32.33
#